data_AF-A0A257AU06-F1
#
_entry.id   AF-A0A257AU06-F1
#
_cell.length_a   1.000
_cell.length_b   1.000
_cell.length_c   1.000
_cell.angle_alpha   90.00
_cell.angle_beta   90.00
_cell.angle_gamma   90.00
#
_symmetry.space_group_name_H-M   'P 1'
#
loop_
_entity.id
_entity.type
_entity.pdbx_description
1 polymer ?
#
loop_
_entity_poly.entity_id
_entity_poly.type
_entity_poly.pdbx_seq_one_letter_code
_entity_poly.pdbx_strand_id
1 'polypeptide(L)' 'MHLFDFARQVYGKLVRVEFLAKLRDEEKYGTLDELTAAIARDAQRARDLFNGALAP' A
#
# COMPACT_ATOMS: atom_id res chain seq x y z
N MET A 1 -0.71 -5.72 6.22
CA MET A 1 -1.42 -5.57 4.93
C MET A 1 -2.53 -4.55 5.14
N HIS A 2 -2.67 -3.58 4.23
CA HIS A 2 -3.77 -2.62 4.23
C HIS A 2 -4.62 -2.89 2.98
N LEU A 3 -5.93 -3.08 3.17
CA LEU A 3 -6.88 -3.30 2.08
C LEU A 3 -7.63 -1.99 1.83
N PHE A 4 -7.56 -1.47 0.61
CA PHE A 4 -8.27 -0.24 0.24
C PHE A 4 -9.79 -0.46 0.24
N ASP A 5 -10.52 0.57 0.67
CA ASP A 5 -11.99 0.63 0.60
C ASP A 5 -12.69 -0.59 1.25
N PHE A 6 -12.04 -1.19 2.27
CA PHE A 6 -12.46 -2.39 2.96
C PHE A 6 -12.50 -2.20 4.48
N ALA A 7 -13.66 -2.42 5.10
CA ALA A 7 -13.90 -2.13 6.52
C ALA A 7 -14.45 -3.34 7.31
N ARG A 8 -13.95 -4.55 7.04
CA ARG A 8 -14.38 -5.78 7.73
C ARG A 8 -13.22 -6.47 8.44
N GLN A 9 -13.52 -7.16 9.53
CA GLN A 9 -12.56 -8.04 10.20
C GLN A 9 -12.41 -9.35 9.43
N VAL A 10 -11.16 -9.75 9.18
CA VAL A 10 -10.83 -10.98 8.42
C VAL A 10 -9.85 -11.88 9.17
N TYR A 11 -9.74 -11.71 10.49
CA TYR A 11 -8.92 -12.58 11.32
C TYR A 11 -9.39 -14.04 11.20
N GLY A 12 -8.45 -14.97 11.02
CA GLY A 12 -8.72 -16.39 10.79
C GLY A 12 -9.26 -16.75 9.40
N LYS A 13 -9.32 -15.80 8.47
CA LYS A 13 -9.70 -16.07 7.07
C LYS A 13 -8.47 -16.32 6.20
N LEU A 14 -8.61 -17.19 5.21
CA LEU A 14 -7.59 -17.44 4.20
C LEU A 14 -7.62 -16.32 3.15
N VAL A 15 -6.46 -15.76 2.81
CA VAL A 15 -6.30 -14.72 1.81
C VAL A 15 -5.19 -15.13 0.84
N ARG A 16 -5.40 -14.89 -0.46
CA ARG A 16 -4.36 -15.03 -1.50
C ARG A 16 -3.76 -13.65 -1.79
N VAL A 17 -2.44 -13.61 -1.95
CA VAL A 17 -1.69 -12.38 -2.21
C VAL A 17 -0.86 -12.57 -3.47
N GLU A 18 -0.94 -11.60 -4.38
CA GLU A 18 -0.15 -11.55 -5.61
C GLU A 18 0.59 -10.22 -5.65
N PHE A 19 1.90 -10.26 -5.91
CA PHE A 19 2.72 -9.06 -6.01
C PHE A 19 2.68 -8.54 -7.44
N LEU A 20 2.12 -7.33 -7.61
CA LEU A 20 1.98 -6.71 -8.94
C LEU A 20 3.17 -5.80 -9.28
N ALA A 21 3.60 -4.97 -8.32
CA ALA A 21 4.69 -4.03 -8.51
C ALA A 21 5.38 -3.72 -7.18
N LYS A 22 6.69 -3.45 -7.25
CA LYS A 22 7.46 -2.94 -6.11
C LYS A 22 7.42 -1.41 -6.12
N LEU A 23 6.86 -0.80 -5.07
CA LEU A 23 6.72 0.66 -4.96
C LEU A 23 7.99 1.37 -4.49
N ARG A 24 8.72 0.74 -3.56
CA ARG A 24 9.98 1.24 -2.99
C ARG A 24 10.70 0.16 -2.19
N ASP A 25 11.94 0.45 -1.82
CA ASP A 25 12.67 -0.26 -0.78
C ASP A 25 12.25 0.18 0.63
N GLU A 26 12.69 -0.59 1.64
CA GLU A 26 12.52 -0.23 3.03
C GLU A 26 13.33 1.02 3.38
N GLU A 27 12.75 1.90 4.18
CA GLU A 27 13.33 3.18 4.54
C GLU A 27 13.10 3.43 6.03
N LYS A 28 14.09 4.01 6.71
CA LYS A 28 14.00 4.43 8.11
C LYS A 28 13.55 5.87 8.16
N TYR A 29 12.54 6.14 8.99
CA TYR A 29 12.04 7.49 9.23
C TYR A 29 12.44 7.95 10.63
N GLY A 30 12.78 9.23 10.77
CA GLY A 30 13.15 9.83 12.03
C GLY A 30 11.94 10.19 12.90
N THR A 31 10.76 10.34 12.28
CA THR A 31 9.53 10.73 12.97
C THR A 31 8.30 9.94 12.50
N LEU A 32 7.25 9.96 13.32
CA LEU A 32 5.97 9.36 12.97
C LEU A 32 5.29 10.08 11.77
N ASP A 33 5.45 11.40 11.68
CA ASP A 33 4.86 12.19 10.60
C ASP A 33 5.49 11.85 9.25
N GLU A 34 6.82 11.66 9.21
CA GLU A 34 7.53 11.22 8.02
C GLU A 34 7.06 9.83 7.55
N LEU A 35 6.95 8.88 8.48
CA LEU A 35 6.43 7.54 8.19
C LEU A 35 4.99 7.59 7.67
N THR A 36 4.13 8.39 8.32
CA THR A 36 2.71 8.52 7.93
C THR A 36 2.59 9.13 6.53
N ALA A 37 3.38 10.16 6.23
CA ALA A 37 3.43 10.76 4.90
C ALA A 37 3.94 9.78 3.84
N ALA A 38 4.93 8.94 4.17
CA ALA A 38 5.40 7.89 3.26
C ALA A 38 4.31 6.85 2.95
N ILE A 39 3.60 6.37 3.97
CA ILE A 39 2.48 5.44 3.80
C ILE A 39 1.38 6.05 2.93
N ALA A 40 1.05 7.33 3.13
CA ALA A 40 0.05 8.02 2.31
C ALA A 40 0.47 8.09 0.83
N ARG A 41 1.75 8.36 0.54
CA ARG A 41 2.30 8.34 -0.82
C ARG A 41 2.26 6.94 -1.43
N ASP A 42 2.62 5.91 -0.66
CA ASP A 42 2.58 4.51 -1.12
C ASP A 42 1.13 4.09 -1.46
N ALA A 43 0.16 4.48 -0.63
CA ALA A 43 -1.26 4.22 -0.87
C ALA A 43 -1.75 4.88 -2.17
N GLN A 44 -1.35 6.13 -2.43
CA GLN A 44 -1.70 6.82 -3.67
C GLN A 44 -1.08 6.13 -4.89
N ARG A 45 0.22 5.83 -4.86
CA ARG A 45 0.91 5.12 -5.96
C ARG A 45 0.28 3.76 -6.26
N ALA A 46 -0.12 3.01 -5.22
CA ALA A 46 -0.82 1.76 -5.40
C ALA A 46 -2.16 1.96 -6.13
N ARG A 47 -2.95 2.97 -5.75
CA ARG A 47 -4.20 3.31 -6.45
C ARG A 47 -3.96 3.71 -7.91
N ASP A 48 -2.93 4.51 -8.16
CA ASP A 48 -2.57 4.96 -9.50
C ASP A 48 -2.15 3.81 -10.43
N LEU A 49 -1.48 2.78 -9.90
CA LEU A 49 -1.17 1.54 -10.62
C LEU A 49 -2.43 0.80 -11.07
N PHE A 50 -3.44 0.69 -10.21
CA PHE A 50 -4.70 0.01 -10.55
C PHE A 50 -5.57 0.82 -11.51
N ASN A 51 -5.45 2.14 -11.51
CA ASN A 51 -6.19 3.03 -12.42
C ASN A 51 -5.53 3.18 -13.80
N GLY A 52 -4.41 2.50 -14.06
CA GLY A 52 -3.66 2.60 -15.33
C GLY A 52 -2.94 3.94 -15.54
N ALA A 53 -2.93 4.83 -14.54
CA ALA A 53 -2.24 6.11 -14.57
C ALA A 53 -0.71 5.96 -14.46
N LEU A 54 -0.25 4.76 -14.08
CA LEU A 54 1.15 4.33 -14.03
C LEU A 54 1.42 3.13 -14.97
N ALA A 55 0.70 3.02 -16.10
CA ALA A 55 1.16 2.17 -17.20
C ALA A 55 2.44 2.78 -17.82
N PRO A 56 3.38 1.97 -18.35
CA PRO A 56 4.64 2.48 -18.89
C PRO A 56 4.47 3.51 -20.01
#